data_AF-A0A919JSQ5-F1
#
_entry.id   AF-A0A919JSQ5-F1
#
_cell.length_a   1.000
_cell.length_b   1.000
_cell.length_c   1.000
_cell.angle_alpha   90.00
_cell.angle_beta   90.00
_cell.angle_gamma   90.00
#
_symmetry.space_group_name_H-M   'P 1'
#
loop_
_entity.id
_entity.type
_entity.pdbx_description
1 polymer ?
#
loop_
_entity_poly.entity_id
_entity_poly.type
_entity_poly.pdbx_seq_one_letter_code
_entity_poly.pdbx_strand_id
1 'polypeptide(L)'
;MPRFHNEEERAAWMLAESLAETARAMMKQAETALETWRVGKELNRVLCARRGISASDAEIRWSETAKAKNALTDNSFHVTLATMYFGAAAAHYSRAQYLRSHGEARV
;
A
#
# COMPACT_ATOMS: atom_id res chain seq x y z
N MET A 1 25.39 -0.88 -6.43
CA MET A 1 24.87 0.23 -7.27
C MET A 1 24.82 -0.25 -8.70
N PRO A 2 23.68 -0.20 -9.41
CA PRO A 2 23.63 -0.49 -10.83
C PRO A 2 24.62 0.41 -11.58
N ARG A 3 25.38 -0.15 -12.52
CA ARG A 3 26.20 0.66 -13.44
C ARG A 3 25.24 1.27 -14.45
N PHE A 4 25.08 2.59 -14.42
CA PHE A 4 24.22 3.35 -15.35
C PHE A 4 25.06 3.83 -16.54
N HIS A 5 24.49 3.81 -17.74
CA HIS A 5 25.16 4.20 -18.98
C HIS A 5 25.07 5.70 -19.25
N ASN A 6 23.98 6.35 -18.83
CA ASN A 6 23.78 7.78 -18.98
C ASN A 6 23.01 8.38 -17.79
N GLU A 7 22.96 9.71 -17.75
CA GLU A 7 22.29 10.46 -16.68
C GLU A 7 20.77 10.28 -16.70
N GLU A 8 20.16 10.16 -17.88
CA GLU A 8 18.71 9.97 -18.02
C GLU A 8 18.25 8.62 -17.45
N GLU A 9 19.03 7.55 -17.67
CA GLU A 9 18.80 6.21 -17.10
C GLU A 9 18.86 6.28 -15.58
N ARG A 10 19.89 6.94 -15.04
CA ARG A 10 20.05 7.13 -13.59
C ARG A 10 18.89 7.93 -13.02
N ALA A 11 18.47 9.02 -13.65
CA ALA A 11 17.37 9.85 -13.20
C ALA A 11 16.04 9.07 -13.21
N ALA A 12 15.76 8.32 -14.28
CA ALA A 12 14.58 7.46 -14.35
C ALA A 12 14.60 6.37 -13.27
N TRP A 13 15.75 5.74 -13.02
CA TRP A 13 15.89 4.73 -11.97
C TRP A 13 15.68 5.33 -10.57
N MET A 14 16.32 6.45 -10.25
CA MET A 14 16.18 7.10 -8.93
C MET A 14 14.74 7.54 -8.67
N LEU A 15 14.03 8.04 -9.68
CA LEU A 15 12.62 8.38 -9.56
C LEU A 15 11.74 7.13 -9.37
N ALA A 16 12.05 6.03 -10.06
CA ALA A 16 11.34 4.77 -9.85
C ALA A 16 11.50 4.26 -8.41
N GLU A 17 12.71 4.32 -7.85
CA GLU A 17 12.98 3.91 -6.46
C GLU A 17 12.25 4.80 -5.44
N SER A 18 12.23 6.13 -5.64
CA SER A 18 11.53 7.03 -4.72
C SER A 18 10.02 6.82 -4.73
N LEU A 19 9.43 6.57 -5.90
CA LEU A 19 8.02 6.23 -6.05
C LEU A 19 7.72 4.85 -5.44
N ALA A 20 8.59 3.86 -5.64
CA ALA A 20 8.44 2.53 -5.04
C ALA A 20 8.50 2.59 -3.51
N GLU A 21 9.39 3.40 -2.95
CA GLU A 21 9.47 3.60 -1.50
C GLU A 21 8.22 4.30 -0.95
N THR A 22 7.73 5.32 -1.67
CA THR A 22 6.45 5.98 -1.34
C THR A 22 5.29 4.98 -1.36
N ALA A 23 5.25 4.08 -2.36
CA ALA A 23 4.24 3.04 -2.46
C ALA A 23 4.29 2.07 -1.27
N ARG A 24 5.49 1.62 -0.87
CA ARG A 24 5.68 0.77 0.32
C ARG A 24 5.21 1.47 1.60
N ALA A 25 5.51 2.76 1.75
CA ALA A 25 5.04 3.53 2.88
C ALA A 25 3.50 3.59 2.93
N MET A 26 2.83 3.80 1.79
CA MET A 26 1.37 3.76 1.72
C MET A 26 0.82 2.37 2.05
N MET A 27 1.46 1.30 1.56
CA MET A 27 1.03 -0.06 1.86
C MET A 27 1.13 -0.37 3.36
N LYS A 28 2.19 0.11 4.03
CA LYS A 28 2.34 -0.02 5.49
C LYS A 28 1.23 0.71 6.25
N GLN A 29 0.81 1.89 5.79
CA GLN A 29 -0.33 2.60 6.37
C GLN A 29 -1.64 1.80 6.18
N ALA A 30 -1.84 1.23 4.99
CA ALA A 30 -2.98 0.37 4.72
C ALA A 30 -3.02 -0.86 5.64
N GLU A 31 -1.89 -1.54 5.84
CA GLU A 31 -1.75 -2.67 6.77
C GLU A 31 -2.09 -2.26 8.21
N THR A 32 -1.61 -1.10 8.65
CA THR A 32 -1.88 -0.56 9.99
C THR A 32 -3.37 -0.27 10.20
N ALA A 33 -4.03 0.30 9.20
CA ALA A 33 -5.48 0.53 9.23
C ALA A 33 -6.26 -0.79 9.30
N LEU A 34 -5.86 -1.80 8.51
CA LEU A 34 -6.49 -3.11 8.52
C LEU A 34 -6.29 -3.84 9.86
N GLU A 35 -5.10 -3.72 10.45
CA GLU A 35 -4.83 -4.30 11.77
C GLU A 35 -5.67 -3.64 12.86
N THR A 36 -5.84 -2.32 12.80
CA THR A 36 -6.76 -1.59 13.69
C THR A 36 -8.19 -2.13 13.57
N TRP A 37 -8.63 -2.43 12.34
CA TRP A 37 -9.94 -3.05 12.13
C TRP A 37 -10.05 -4.44 12.75
N ARG A 38 -9.04 -5.30 12.55
CA ARG A 38 -9.01 -6.68 13.07
C ARG A 38 -8.98 -6.73 14.59
N VAL A 39 -8.10 -5.95 15.22
CA VAL A 39 -8.01 -5.86 16.68
C VAL A 39 -9.30 -5.31 17.26
N GLY A 40 -9.88 -4.28 16.65
CA GLY A 40 -11.17 -3.73 17.08
C GLY A 40 -12.30 -4.76 16.99
N LYS A 41 -12.35 -5.56 15.93
CA LYS A 41 -13.31 -6.66 15.77
C LYS A 41 -13.19 -7.67 16.91
N GLU A 42 -11.98 -8.11 17.21
CA GLU A 42 -11.73 -9.12 18.24
C GLU A 42 -12.08 -8.60 19.65
N LEU A 43 -11.69 -7.36 19.96
CA LEU A 43 -12.07 -6.71 21.22
C LEU A 43 -13.59 -6.61 21.36
N ASN A 44 -14.29 -6.22 20.28
CA ASN A 44 -15.75 -6.12 20.31
C ASN A 44 -16.41 -7.49 20.50
N ARG A 45 -15.86 -8.54 19.88
CA ARG A 45 -16.30 -9.93 20.07
C ARG A 45 -16.23 -10.35 21.54
N VAL A 46 -15.09 -10.12 22.20
CA VAL A 46 -14.89 -10.45 23.62
C VAL A 46 -15.85 -9.66 24.52
N LEU A 47 -16.00 -8.36 24.28
CA LEU A 47 -16.91 -7.50 25.06
C LEU A 47 -18.37 -7.91 24.92
N CYS A 48 -18.80 -8.28 23.70
CA CYS A 48 -20.14 -8.74 23.43
C CYS A 48 -20.42 -10.12 24.04
N ALA A 49 -19.45 -11.04 23.97
CA ALA A 49 -19.56 -12.37 24.59
C ALA A 49 -19.78 -12.27 26.11
N ARG A 50 -19.10 -11.34 26.80
CA ARG A 50 -19.31 -11.07 28.23
C ARG A 50 -20.73 -10.58 28.56
N ARG A 51 -21.45 -10.06 27.57
CA ARG A 51 -22.84 -9.59 27.69
C ARG A 51 -23.86 -10.60 27.16
N GLY A 52 -23.43 -11.82 26.82
CA GLY A 52 -24.29 -12.85 26.25
C GLY A 52 -24.76 -12.57 24.81
N ILE A 53 -24.09 -11.65 24.11
CA ILE A 53 -24.43 -11.29 22.72
C ILE A 53 -23.77 -12.29 21.77
N SER A 54 -24.50 -12.72 20.75
CA SER A 54 -24.00 -13.64 19.73
C SER A 54 -22.80 -13.07 18.96
N ALA A 55 -21.96 -13.95 18.42
CA ALA A 55 -20.81 -13.53 17.62
C ALA A 55 -21.23 -12.77 16.35
N SER A 56 -22.35 -13.16 15.72
CA SER A 56 -22.91 -12.49 14.55
C SER A 56 -23.33 -11.06 14.88
N ASP A 57 -24.04 -10.86 15.99
CA ASP A 57 -24.47 -9.52 16.41
C ASP A 57 -23.28 -8.65 16.82
N ALA A 58 -22.27 -9.24 17.44
CA ALA A 58 -21.02 -8.55 17.74
C ALA A 58 -20.33 -8.05 16.46
N GLU A 59 -20.31 -8.85 15.39
CA GLU A 59 -19.72 -8.45 14.11
C GLU A 59 -20.51 -7.34 13.41
N ILE A 60 -21.85 -7.43 13.40
CA ILE A 60 -22.72 -6.38 12.87
C ILE A 60 -22.47 -5.07 13.61
N ARG A 61 -22.47 -5.12 14.95
CA ARG A 61 -22.22 -3.94 15.79
C ARG A 61 -20.85 -3.32 15.54
N TRP A 62 -19.80 -4.15 15.41
CA TRP A 62 -18.46 -3.65 15.11
C TRP A 62 -18.43 -2.95 13.75
N SER A 63 -18.96 -3.59 12.71
CA SER A 63 -18.98 -3.08 11.34
C SER A 63 -19.73 -1.75 11.21
N GLU A 64 -20.74 -1.54 12.05
CA GLU A 64 -21.49 -0.28 12.09
C GLU A 64 -20.76 0.87 12.80
N THR A 65 -19.72 0.58 13.58
CA THR A 65 -18.97 1.63 14.29
C THR A 65 -18.23 2.55 13.33
N ALA A 66 -18.14 3.83 13.70
CA ALA A 66 -17.31 4.81 12.97
C ALA A 66 -15.85 4.36 12.88
N LYS A 67 -15.32 3.71 13.93
CA LYS A 67 -13.94 3.19 13.94
C LYS A 67 -13.72 2.13 12.87
N ALA A 68 -14.63 1.17 12.74
CA ALA A 68 -14.55 0.14 11.72
C ALA A 68 -14.64 0.73 10.31
N LYS A 69 -15.61 1.62 10.09
CA LYS A 69 -15.81 2.28 8.79
C LYS A 69 -14.59 3.12 8.39
N ASN A 70 -14.04 3.91 9.30
CA ASN A 70 -12.85 4.72 9.04
C ASN A 70 -11.64 3.84 8.73
N ALA A 71 -11.41 2.77 9.50
CA ALA A 71 -10.29 1.86 9.25
C ALA A 71 -10.35 1.21 7.86
N LEU A 72 -11.54 0.83 7.38
CA LEU A 72 -11.72 0.29 6.03
C LEU A 72 -11.54 1.35 4.93
N THR A 73 -12.04 2.58 5.16
CA THR A 73 -11.85 3.71 4.25
C THR A 73 -10.36 4.06 4.13
N ASP A 74 -9.65 4.19 5.25
CA ASP A 74 -8.22 4.50 5.29
C ASP A 74 -7.39 3.40 4.62
N ASN A 75 -7.72 2.14 4.90
CA ASN A 75 -7.09 1.01 4.20
C ASN A 75 -7.27 1.11 2.68
N SER A 76 -8.51 1.29 2.22
CA SER A 76 -8.82 1.36 0.78
C SER A 76 -8.14 2.55 0.10
N PHE A 77 -8.12 3.71 0.77
CA PHE A 77 -7.44 4.90 0.30
C PHE A 77 -5.93 4.66 0.13
N HIS A 78 -5.28 4.11 1.15
CA HIS A 78 -3.84 3.85 1.11
C HIS A 78 -3.46 2.74 0.12
N VAL A 79 -4.27 1.69 -0.05
CA VAL A 79 -4.06 0.68 -1.10
C VAL A 79 -4.15 1.31 -2.49
N THR A 80 -5.12 2.21 -2.71
CA THR A 80 -5.27 2.91 -3.98
C THR A 80 -4.04 3.77 -4.29
N LEU A 81 -3.55 4.52 -3.31
CA LEU A 81 -2.31 5.30 -3.45
C LEU A 81 -1.08 4.40 -3.69
N ALA A 82 -0.94 3.31 -2.93
CA ALA A 82 0.16 2.36 -3.12
C ALA A 82 0.16 1.78 -4.54
N THR A 83 -1.01 1.39 -5.04
CA THR A 83 -1.18 0.85 -6.39
C THR A 83 -0.78 1.87 -7.46
N MET A 84 -1.23 3.12 -7.30
CA MET A 84 -0.86 4.22 -8.21
C MET A 84 0.66 4.44 -8.23
N TYR A 85 1.29 4.56 -7.05
CA TYR A 85 2.73 4.80 -6.95
C TYR A 85 3.56 3.62 -7.46
N PHE A 86 3.14 2.37 -7.22
CA PHE A 86 3.79 1.20 -7.82
C PHE A 86 3.65 1.17 -9.33
N GLY A 87 2.48 1.53 -9.87
CA GLY A 87 2.29 1.67 -11.32
C GLY A 87 3.21 2.72 -11.94
N ALA A 88 3.33 3.89 -11.29
CA ALA A 88 4.24 4.94 -11.72
C ALA A 88 5.71 4.50 -11.64
N ALA A 89 6.11 3.85 -10.55
CA ALA A 89 7.45 3.29 -10.38
C ALA A 89 7.78 2.27 -11.49
N ALA A 90 6.85 1.36 -11.79
CA ALA A 90 7.01 0.37 -12.85
C ALA A 90 7.22 1.03 -14.22
N ALA A 91 6.48 2.09 -14.55
CA ALA A 91 6.66 2.84 -15.79
C ALA A 91 8.07 3.48 -15.87
N HIS A 92 8.58 4.03 -14.77
CA HIS A 92 9.92 4.62 -14.72
C HIS A 92 11.04 3.56 -14.76
N TYR A 93 10.86 2.39 -14.15
CA TYR A 93 11.78 1.26 -14.32
C TYR A 93 11.84 0.81 -15.77
N SER A 94 10.69 0.66 -16.45
CA SER A 94 10.64 0.33 -17.87
C SER A 94 11.37 1.38 -18.72
N ARG A 95 11.21 2.67 -18.40
CA ARG A 95 11.96 3.74 -19.07
C ARG A 95 13.47 3.63 -18.85
N ALA A 96 13.92 3.35 -17.63
CA ALA A 96 15.33 3.16 -17.33
C ALA A 96 15.91 1.97 -18.12
N GLN A 97 15.18 0.84 -18.17
CA GLN A 97 15.56 -0.34 -18.95
C GLN A 97 15.63 -0.03 -20.46
N TYR A 98 14.66 0.73 -20.98
CA TYR A 98 14.68 1.18 -22.37
C TYR A 98 15.93 2.01 -22.68
N LEU A 99 16.22 3.02 -21.85
CA LEU A 99 17.40 3.90 -22.01
C LEU A 99 18.73 3.13 -21.94
N ARG A 100 18.80 2.10 -21.10
CA ARG A 100 19.95 1.18 -21.05
C ARG A 100 20.13 0.45 -22.39
N SER A 101 19.08 -0.20 -22.89
CA SER A 101 19.14 -0.99 -24.12
C SER A 101 19.41 -0.14 -25.38
N HIS A 102 18.87 1.08 -25.45
CA HIS A 102 19.08 1.99 -26.58
C HIS A 102 20.42 2.74 -26.53
N GLY A 103 21.00 2.91 -25.35
CA GLY A 103 22.37 3.39 -25.20
C GLY A 103 23.39 2.37 -25.71
N GLU A 104 23.14 1.07 -25.53
CA GLU A 104 23.99 -0.02 -26.03
C GLU A 104 23.91 -0.20 -27.55
N ALA A 105 22.76 0.06 -28.18
CA ALA A 105 22.56 -0.08 -29.63
C ALA A 105 23.21 1.03 -30.49
N ARG A 106 23.75 2.09 -29.87
CA ARG A 106 24.43 3.22 -30.56
C ARG A 106 25.96 3.10 -30.58
N VAL A 107 26.52 1.95 -30.19
CA VAL A 107 27.96 1.67 -30.21
C VAL A 107 28.34 0.82 -31.42
#